data_AF-A0A1E4S3J0-F1
#
_entry.id   AF-A0A1E4S3J0-F1
#
_cell.length_a   1.000
_cell.length_b   1.000
_cell.length_c   1.000
_cell.angle_alpha   90.00
_cell.angle_beta   90.00
_cell.angle_gamma   90.00
#
_symmetry.space_group_name_H-M   'P 1'
#
loop_
_entity.id
_entity.type
_entity.pdbx_description
1 polymer ?
#
loop_
_entity_poly.entity_id
_entity_poly.type
_entity_poly.pdbx_seq_one_letter_code
_entity_poly.pdbx_strand_id
1 'polypeptide(L)'
;MKQAINNALKTNKLDLHGFHMATVKKTVPLVLQHWWDEELRERGRHGTEGSTIKARHVEPLTIVTGRGIHSDAGIPKLKKLVGRMLMSGPWQYDEESSYFVVYGNKRAV
;
A
#
# COMPACT_ATOMS: atom_id res chain seq x y z
N MET A 1 7.57 -1.47 -14.82
CA MET A 1 7.67 -0.78 -13.51
C MET A 1 6.88 0.53 -13.51
N LYS A 2 7.16 1.49 -14.42
CA LYS A 2 6.44 2.79 -14.47
C LYS A 2 4.91 2.68 -14.65
N GLN A 3 4.42 1.75 -15.48
CA GLN A 3 2.98 1.66 -15.78
C GLN A 3 2.12 1.17 -14.59
N ALA A 4 2.60 0.20 -13.82
CA ALA A 4 1.89 -0.30 -12.65
C ALA A 4 1.88 0.70 -11.49
N ILE A 5 2.97 1.46 -11.32
CA ILE A 5 3.01 2.59 -10.38
C ILE A 5 1.97 3.62 -10.82
N ASN A 6 2.04 4.11 -12.06
CA ASN A 6 1.12 5.14 -12.57
C ASN A 6 -0.36 4.73 -12.45
N ASN A 7 -0.69 3.46 -12.67
CA ASN A 7 -2.04 2.96 -12.48
C ASN A 7 -2.43 2.92 -11.00
N ALA A 8 -1.54 2.48 -10.11
CA ALA A 8 -1.79 2.51 -8.68
C ALA A 8 -2.01 3.94 -8.17
N LEU A 9 -1.26 4.92 -8.67
CA LEU A 9 -1.42 6.33 -8.30
C LEU A 9 -2.75 6.92 -8.78
N LYS A 10 -3.35 6.38 -9.84
CA LYS A 10 -4.65 6.83 -10.35
C LYS A 10 -5.84 6.12 -9.73
N THR A 11 -5.65 4.90 -9.24
CA THR A 11 -6.75 4.00 -8.84
C THR A 11 -6.72 3.62 -7.37
N ASN A 12 -5.71 4.07 -6.62
CA ASN A 12 -5.41 3.58 -5.27
C ASN A 12 -5.36 2.06 -5.20
N LYS A 13 -4.92 1.41 -6.28
CA LYS A 13 -4.80 -0.05 -6.39
C LYS A 13 -3.47 -0.48 -7.00
N LEU A 14 -2.63 -1.10 -6.19
CA LEU A 14 -1.37 -1.70 -6.62
C LEU A 14 -1.53 -3.20 -6.82
N ASP A 15 -1.62 -3.63 -8.08
CA ASP A 15 -1.62 -5.05 -8.42
C ASP A 15 -0.19 -5.58 -8.61
N LEU A 16 0.22 -6.50 -7.72
CA LEU A 16 1.53 -7.15 -7.72
C LEU A 16 1.47 -8.57 -8.26
N HIS A 17 0.34 -9.00 -8.82
CA HIS A 17 0.22 -10.35 -9.36
C HIS A 17 1.24 -10.56 -10.49
N GLY A 18 2.06 -11.62 -10.35
CA GLY A 18 3.14 -11.93 -11.29
C GLY A 18 4.41 -11.07 -11.15
N PHE A 19 4.51 -10.19 -10.14
CA PHE A 19 5.71 -9.37 -9.96
C PHE A 19 6.84 -10.18 -9.30
N HIS A 20 8.06 -9.96 -9.79
CA HIS A 20 9.25 -10.47 -9.13
C HIS A 20 9.49 -9.78 -7.77
N MET A 21 9.96 -10.52 -6.77
CA MET A 21 10.12 -10.00 -5.39
C MET A 21 10.99 -8.74 -5.30
N ALA A 22 12.08 -8.70 -6.08
CA ALA A 22 12.98 -7.53 -6.11
C ALA A 22 12.25 -6.27 -6.60
N THR A 23 11.33 -6.42 -7.55
CA THR A 23 10.48 -5.33 -8.05
C THR A 23 9.49 -4.90 -6.96
N VAL A 24 8.88 -5.85 -6.26
CA VAL A 24 7.94 -5.56 -5.15
C VAL A 24 8.60 -4.78 -4.03
N LYS A 25 9.81 -5.18 -3.59
CA LYS A 25 10.60 -4.48 -2.57
C LYS A 25 10.84 -3.01 -2.89
N LYS A 26 10.98 -2.67 -4.17
CA LYS A 26 11.18 -1.29 -4.63
C LYS A 26 9.86 -0.54 -4.85
N THR A 27 8.83 -1.23 -5.32
CA THR A 27 7.57 -0.60 -5.78
C THR A 27 6.67 -0.25 -4.61
N VAL A 28 6.50 -1.16 -3.65
CA VAL A 28 5.55 -0.97 -2.53
C VAL A 28 5.87 0.28 -1.69
N PRO A 29 7.13 0.55 -1.27
CA PRO A 29 7.44 1.74 -0.48
C PRO A 29 7.18 3.04 -1.25
N LEU A 30 7.47 3.06 -2.55
CA LEU A 30 7.26 4.23 -3.39
C LEU A 30 5.76 4.56 -3.54
N VAL A 31 4.93 3.54 -3.74
CA VAL A 31 3.47 3.73 -3.87
C VAL A 31 2.85 4.12 -2.54
N LEU A 32 3.27 3.52 -1.43
CA LEU A 32 2.81 3.89 -0.09
C LEU A 32 3.16 5.33 0.26
N GLN A 33 4.40 5.74 -0.01
CA GLN A 33 4.84 7.11 0.24
C GLN A 33 4.06 8.08 -0.62
N HIS A 34 3.92 7.82 -1.92
CA HIS A 34 3.17 8.69 -2.81
C HIS A 34 1.70 8.84 -2.41
N TRP A 35 1.04 7.73 -2.05
CA TRP A 35 -0.34 7.74 -1.56
C TRP A 35 -0.48 8.61 -0.30
N TRP A 36 0.48 8.52 0.62
CA TRP A 36 0.46 9.34 1.83
C TRP A 36 0.79 10.81 1.57
N ASP A 37 1.72 11.10 0.66
CA ASP A 37 2.05 12.47 0.26
C ASP A 37 0.84 13.16 -0.39
N GLU A 38 0.04 12.43 -1.17
CA GLU A 38 -1.21 12.91 -1.73
C GLU A 38 -2.22 13.28 -0.63
N GLU A 39 -2.43 12.39 0.36
CA GLU A 39 -3.27 12.69 1.54
C GLU A 39 -2.79 13.95 2.26
N LEU A 40 -1.48 14.10 2.51
CA LEU A 40 -0.93 15.29 3.18
C LEU A 40 -1.14 16.56 2.36
N ARG A 41 -1.01 16.47 1.03
CA ARG A 41 -1.24 17.61 0.13
C ARG A 41 -2.70 18.06 0.17
N GLU A 42 -3.65 17.11 0.13
CA GLU A 42 -5.08 17.46 0.24
C GLU A 42 -5.43 18.00 1.63
N ARG A 43 -4.82 17.49 2.71
CA ARG A 43 -4.99 18.09 4.05
C ARG A 43 -4.61 19.56 4.08
N GLY A 44 -3.48 19.92 3.47
CA GLY A 44 -3.04 21.32 3.38
C GLY A 44 -4.01 22.19 2.58
N ARG A 45 -4.58 21.66 1.49
CA ARG A 45 -5.62 22.36 0.71
C ARG A 45 -6.92 22.56 1.48
N HIS A 46 -7.27 21.62 2.36
CA HIS A 46 -8.50 21.65 3.14
C HIS A 46 -8.32 22.22 4.57
N GLY A 47 -7.12 22.64 4.97
CA GLY A 47 -6.84 23.17 6.31
C GLY A 47 -7.07 22.14 7.43
N THR A 48 -6.78 20.86 7.18
CA THR A 48 -7.00 19.75 8.13
C THR A 48 -5.69 19.06 8.56
N GLU A 49 -4.58 19.81 8.50
CA GLU A 49 -3.26 19.35 8.92
C GLU A 49 -3.28 18.87 10.39
N GLY A 50 -2.50 17.82 10.71
CA GLY A 50 -2.36 17.31 12.09
C GLY A 50 -3.58 16.60 12.70
N SER A 51 -4.67 16.38 11.96
CA SER A 51 -5.94 15.96 12.58
C SER A 51 -6.10 14.46 12.86
N THR A 52 -5.35 13.56 12.20
CA THR A 52 -5.57 12.11 12.33
C THR A 52 -4.48 11.25 11.66
N ILE A 53 -4.30 10.03 12.19
CA ILE A 53 -3.46 8.97 11.61
C ILE A 53 -4.13 8.24 10.43
N LYS A 54 -5.43 8.44 10.18
CA LYS A 54 -6.17 7.81 9.06
C LYS A 54 -6.23 8.75 7.86
N ALA A 55 -6.22 8.20 6.64
CA ALA A 55 -6.51 8.98 5.44
C ALA A 55 -7.96 9.51 5.48
N ARG A 56 -8.18 10.72 4.98
CA ARG A 56 -9.49 11.40 4.96
C ARG A 56 -9.87 11.94 3.60
N HIS A 57 -8.87 12.33 2.79
CA HIS A 57 -9.06 13.02 1.52
C HIS A 57 -8.70 12.15 0.33
N VAL A 58 -8.01 11.03 0.57
CA VAL A 58 -7.77 9.98 -0.42
C VAL A 58 -8.42 8.67 0.00
N GLU A 59 -8.88 7.91 -0.99
CA GLU A 59 -9.33 6.54 -0.76
C GLU A 59 -8.19 5.65 -0.26
N PRO A 60 -8.48 4.62 0.56
CA PRO A 60 -7.49 3.64 1.00
C PRO A 60 -6.73 2.97 -0.17
N LEU A 61 -5.44 2.73 0.02
CA LEU A 61 -4.61 2.03 -0.96
C LEU A 61 -4.78 0.52 -0.84
N THR A 62 -5.29 -0.11 -1.89
CA THR A 62 -5.39 -1.58 -1.99
C THR A 62 -4.14 -2.17 -2.64
N ILE A 63 -3.44 -3.08 -1.96
CA ILE A 63 -2.27 -3.81 -2.49
C ILE A 63 -2.64 -5.26 -2.73
N VAL A 64 -2.81 -5.66 -3.99
CA VAL A 64 -3.17 -7.03 -4.38
C VAL A 64 -1.89 -7.88 -4.52
N THR A 65 -1.83 -9.00 -3.79
CA THR A 65 -0.68 -9.93 -3.82
C THR A 65 -1.00 -11.27 -4.50
N GLY A 66 -2.27 -11.47 -4.89
CA GLY A 66 -2.77 -12.66 -5.57
C GLY A 66 -3.15 -13.79 -4.61
N ARG A 67 -3.85 -14.82 -5.13
CA ARG A 67 -4.41 -15.95 -4.35
C ARG A 67 -3.41 -17.06 -4.00
N GLY A 68 -2.15 -16.94 -4.44
CA GLY A 68 -1.09 -17.86 -4.00
C GLY A 68 -1.13 -19.29 -4.53
N ILE A 69 -1.61 -19.48 -5.76
CA ILE A 69 -1.67 -20.80 -6.41
C ILE A 69 -0.28 -21.43 -6.68
N HIS A 70 0.82 -20.73 -6.38
CA HIS A 70 2.19 -21.23 -6.44
C HIS A 70 2.98 -20.87 -5.17
N SER A 71 2.95 -21.73 -4.16
CA SER A 71 3.93 -21.70 -3.06
C SER A 71 3.99 -23.04 -2.33
N ASP A 72 5.19 -23.54 -2.02
CA ASP A 72 5.50 -24.82 -1.34
C ASP A 72 4.93 -24.99 0.09
N ALA A 73 4.07 -24.09 0.57
CA ALA A 73 3.54 -24.13 1.94
C ALA A 73 2.23 -23.33 2.12
N GLY A 74 1.43 -23.15 1.05
CA GLY A 74 0.08 -22.55 1.15
C GLY A 74 -0.02 -21.04 1.41
N ILE A 75 1.08 -20.33 1.68
CA ILE A 75 1.08 -18.85 1.78
C ILE A 75 2.00 -18.25 0.71
N PRO A 76 1.47 -17.43 -0.23
CA PRO A 76 2.26 -16.81 -1.28
C PRO A 76 3.42 -15.97 -0.74
N LYS A 77 4.63 -16.20 -1.27
CA LYS A 77 5.85 -15.49 -0.86
C LYS A 77 5.72 -13.96 -1.00
N LEU A 78 4.92 -13.48 -1.96
CA LEU A 78 4.61 -12.05 -2.13
C LEU A 78 3.77 -11.49 -0.99
N LYS A 79 2.73 -12.20 -0.54
CA LYS A 79 1.90 -11.77 0.59
C LYS A 79 2.72 -11.62 1.86
N LYS A 80 3.56 -12.61 2.16
CA LYS A 80 4.51 -12.56 3.29
C LYS A 80 5.46 -11.37 3.21
N LEU A 81 5.98 -11.08 2.01
CA LEU A 81 6.88 -9.95 1.79
C LEU A 81 6.16 -8.62 2.06
N VAL A 82 5.01 -8.40 1.44
CA VAL A 82 4.24 -7.15 1.59
C VAL A 82 3.76 -6.97 3.02
N GLY A 83 3.22 -8.02 3.65
CA GLY A 83 2.80 -7.98 5.05
C GLY A 83 3.95 -7.58 5.99
N ARG A 84 5.15 -8.14 5.78
CA ARG A 84 6.34 -7.72 6.54
C ARG A 84 6.68 -6.25 6.33
N MET A 85 6.61 -5.77 5.10
CA MET A 85 6.90 -4.36 4.78
C MET A 85 5.91 -3.43 5.47
N LEU A 86 4.60 -3.74 5.43
CA LEU A 86 3.55 -2.97 6.09
C LEU A 86 3.70 -3.00 7.61
N MET A 87 3.94 -4.18 8.19
CA MET A 87 4.15 -4.37 9.63
C MET A 87 5.38 -3.62 10.16
N SER A 88 6.47 -3.61 9.39
CA SER A 88 7.71 -2.89 9.76
C SER A 88 7.61 -1.37 9.57
N GLY A 89 6.65 -0.91 8.77
CA GLY A 89 6.43 0.50 8.48
C GLY A 89 5.38 1.12 9.41
N PRO A 90 5.17 2.44 9.31
CA PRO A 90 4.19 3.13 10.13
C PRO A 90 2.76 2.98 9.57
N TRP A 91 2.44 1.91 8.85
CA TRP A 91 1.19 1.80 8.11
C TRP A 91 0.06 1.22 8.97
N GLN A 92 -1.15 1.74 8.79
CA GLN A 92 -2.38 1.13 9.26
C GLN A 92 -3.05 0.42 8.10
N TYR A 93 -3.36 -0.86 8.29
CA TYR A 93 -3.87 -1.70 7.22
C TYR A 93 -4.71 -2.85 7.75
N ASP A 94 -5.66 -3.27 6.94
CA ASP A 94 -6.38 -4.53 7.08
C ASP A 94 -5.77 -5.56 6.13
N GLU A 95 -5.56 -6.78 6.62
CA GLU A 95 -5.09 -7.91 5.83
C GLU A 95 -6.27 -8.76 5.38
N GLU A 96 -6.35 -8.99 4.08
CA GLU A 96 -7.35 -9.84 3.46
C GLU A 96 -6.69 -11.07 2.83
N SER A 97 -7.50 -12.03 2.38
CA SER A 97 -6.99 -13.31 1.86
C SER A 97 -5.96 -13.14 0.73
N SER A 98 -6.18 -12.20 -0.20
CA SER A 98 -5.32 -11.97 -1.38
C SER A 98 -4.83 -10.53 -1.55
N TYR A 99 -5.12 -9.63 -0.62
CA TYR A 99 -4.74 -8.23 -0.68
C TYR A 99 -4.59 -7.60 0.71
N PHE A 100 -4.11 -6.37 0.74
CA PHE A 100 -4.06 -5.52 1.93
C PHE A 100 -4.76 -4.20 1.62
N VAL A 101 -5.49 -3.64 2.59
CA VAL A 101 -6.10 -2.31 2.48
C VAL A 101 -5.39 -1.38 3.44
N VAL A 102 -4.63 -0.42 2.92
CA VAL A 102 -3.89 0.56 3.72
C VAL A 102 -4.71 1.82 3.85
N TYR A 103 -5.05 2.18 5.08
CA TYR A 103 -5.99 3.28 5.38
C TYR A 103 -5.39 4.37 6.28
N GLY A 104 -4.11 4.27 6.66
CA GLY A 104 -3.48 5.33 7.45
C GLY A 104 -1.98 5.17 7.69
N ASN A 105 -1.43 6.17 8.38
CA ASN A 105 -0.05 6.25 8.83
C ASN A 105 0.02 6.64 10.32
N LYS A 106 0.56 5.74 11.15
CA LYS A 106 0.68 5.84 12.61
C LYS A 106 1.58 6.98 13.09
N ARG A 107 2.45 7.51 12.23
CA ARG A 107 3.40 8.60 12.56
C ARG A 107 2.92 9.98 12.10
N ALA A 108 1.67 10.09 11.64
CA ALA A 108 1.14 11.33 11.09
C ALA A 108 0.46 12.26 12.11
N VAL A 109 0.64 11.98 13.41
CA VAL A 109 0.18 12.77 14.55
C VAL A 109 1.37 13.15 15.41
#